data_AF-A0AAW1URI5-F1
#
_entry.id   AF-A0AAW1URI5-F1
#
_cell.length_a   1.000
_cell.length_b   1.000
_cell.length_c   1.000
_cell.angle_alpha   90.00
_cell.angle_beta   90.00
_cell.angle_gamma   90.00
#
_symmetry.space_group_name_H-M   'P 1'
#
loop_
_entity.id
_entity.type
_entity.pdbx_description
1 polymer ?
#
loop_
_entity_poly.entity_id
_entity_poly.type
_entity_poly.pdbx_seq_one_letter_code
_entity_poly.pdbx_strand_id
1 'polypeptide(L)'
;MSLLDKDIILLRYIGLWPEGNKYFQNNKYTYFSVILISSFMGLDYICTILDIPSKWNNIERLANLLTILAEKTITLIEAILFLKNVKLRNEILETFDLDMMKPMNERQRIIVNNSLKMFTYIASVYFSCCSITCICLFLLPIVKREREFPFDAWYPFSAYKSPWFELIYAHQCLAATWNHFAHLAVEIYCAGLMATIGSQCDLLSYKVINGEGVDETDFEEDDISSNDGTATAISYVYFKKIVEHHQEILR
;
A
#
# COMPACT_ATOMS: atom_id res chain seq x y z
N MET A 1 14.41 6.46 4.36
CA MET A 1 14.13 5.26 5.18
C MET A 1 13.05 5.51 6.24
N SER A 2 13.14 6.54 7.10
CA SER A 2 12.20 6.78 8.22
C SER A 2 10.70 6.97 7.90
N LEU A 3 10.33 7.13 6.62
CA LEU A 3 8.94 7.40 6.21
C LEU A 3 8.14 6.10 6.01
N LEU A 4 8.68 5.16 5.23
CA LEU A 4 8.05 3.86 4.94
C LEU A 4 8.00 2.95 6.18
N ASP A 5 8.82 3.21 7.19
CA ASP A 5 8.82 2.45 8.44
C ASP A 5 7.46 2.46 9.13
N LYS A 6 6.71 3.58 9.05
CA LYS A 6 5.36 3.67 9.62
C LYS A 6 4.38 2.78 8.87
N ASP A 7 4.46 2.78 7.53
CA ASP A 7 3.61 1.97 6.67
C ASP A 7 3.90 0.47 6.85
N ILE A 8 5.17 0.12 7.03
CA ILE A 8 5.62 -1.25 7.35
C ILE A 8 5.10 -1.69 8.73
N ILE A 9 5.14 -0.81 9.74
CA ILE A 9 4.58 -1.10 11.07
C ILE A 9 3.08 -1.37 10.97
N LEU A 10 2.33 -0.56 10.20
CA LEU A 10 0.91 -0.78 9.97
C LEU A 10 0.65 -2.14 9.29
N LEU A 11 1.41 -2.47 8.24
CA LEU A 11 1.32 -3.76 7.56
C LEU A 11 1.67 -4.96 8.45
N ARG A 12 2.57 -4.79 9.43
CA ARG A 12 2.89 -5.81 10.45
C ARG A 12 1.73 -6.04 11.41
N TYR A 13 1.10 -4.98 11.89
CA TYR A 13 -0.08 -5.11 12.77
C TYR A 13 -1.26 -5.76 12.06
N ILE A 14 -1.43 -5.48 10.77
CA ILE A 14 -2.46 -6.09 9.93
C ILE A 14 -2.10 -7.54 9.52
N GLY A 15 -0.91 -8.04 9.86
CA GLY A 15 -0.53 -9.41 9.52
C GLY A 15 -0.14 -9.59 8.04
N LEU A 16 -0.05 -8.54 7.23
CA LEU A 16 0.32 -8.62 5.81
C LEU A 16 1.84 -8.57 5.57
N TRP A 17 2.64 -8.27 6.59
CA TRP A 17 4.10 -8.18 6.49
C TRP A 17 4.87 -9.36 7.12
N PRO A 18 5.12 -10.48 6.42
CA PRO A 18 5.90 -11.58 6.97
C PRO A 18 7.36 -11.16 7.24
N GLU A 19 7.90 -11.55 8.40
CA GLU A 19 9.26 -11.19 8.85
C GLU A 19 10.41 -11.88 8.07
N GLY A 20 10.17 -12.43 6.88
CA GLY A 20 11.21 -13.10 6.10
C GLY A 20 10.99 -13.09 4.58
N ASN A 21 12.02 -13.49 3.83
CA ASN A 21 12.04 -13.48 2.35
C ASN A 21 11.12 -14.53 1.68
N LYS A 22 10.37 -15.30 2.46
CA LYS A 22 9.46 -16.34 1.95
C LYS A 22 8.07 -16.16 2.54
N TYR A 23 7.06 -16.35 1.69
CA TYR A 23 5.64 -16.25 2.05
C TYR A 23 5.26 -17.23 3.18
N PHE A 24 5.65 -18.50 3.05
CA PHE A 24 5.50 -19.50 4.09
C PHE A 24 6.85 -19.78 4.75
N GLN A 25 7.10 -19.08 5.85
CA GLN A 25 8.05 -19.56 6.86
C GLN A 25 7.23 -20.13 8.02
N ASN A 26 7.69 -21.22 8.62
CA ASN A 26 6.99 -21.85 9.74
C ASN A 26 7.20 -21.03 11.03
N ASN A 27 6.75 -19.78 11.03
CA ASN A 27 6.92 -18.81 12.10
C ASN A 27 5.55 -18.48 12.73
N LYS A 28 5.56 -18.11 14.02
CA LYS A 28 4.36 -17.72 14.79
C LYS A 28 3.58 -16.59 14.11
N TYR A 29 4.30 -15.69 13.44
CA TYR A 29 3.69 -14.59 12.69
C TYR A 29 2.82 -15.08 11.52
N THR A 30 3.28 -16.05 10.73
CA THR A 30 2.51 -16.58 9.59
C THR A 30 1.22 -17.26 10.06
N TYR A 31 1.26 -17.98 11.17
CA TYR A 31 0.04 -18.54 11.78
C TYR A 31 -0.93 -17.46 12.23
N PHE A 32 -0.43 -16.42 12.91
CA PHE A 32 -1.23 -15.26 13.31
C PHE A 32 -1.90 -14.59 12.11
N SER A 33 -1.15 -14.31 11.04
CA SER A 33 -1.67 -13.73 9.80
C SER A 33 -2.75 -14.58 9.13
N VAL A 34 -2.52 -15.90 9.01
CA VAL A 34 -3.50 -16.81 8.39
C VAL A 34 -4.78 -16.88 9.21
N ILE A 35 -4.68 -16.92 10.55
CA ILE A 35 -5.85 -16.93 11.43
C ILE A 35 -6.63 -15.63 11.27
N LEU A 36 -5.96 -14.48 11.26
CA LEU A 36 -6.62 -13.17 11.10
C LEU A 36 -7.32 -13.03 9.75
N ILE A 37 -6.62 -13.33 8.65
CA ILE A 37 -7.19 -13.26 7.30
C ILE A 37 -8.34 -14.24 7.17
N SER A 38 -8.18 -15.49 7.61
CA SER A 38 -9.26 -16.48 7.53
C SER A 38 -10.48 -16.09 8.38
N SER A 39 -10.26 -15.54 9.58
CA SER A 39 -11.33 -15.23 10.53
C SER A 39 -12.10 -13.97 10.16
N PHE A 40 -11.42 -12.90 9.75
CA PHE A 40 -12.06 -11.61 9.48
C PHE A 40 -12.42 -11.41 8.01
N MET A 41 -11.70 -12.03 7.09
CA MET A 41 -11.96 -11.90 5.66
C MET A 41 -12.72 -13.12 5.11
N GLY A 42 -12.23 -14.33 5.42
CA GLY A 42 -12.80 -15.57 4.87
C GLY A 42 -14.24 -15.85 5.31
N LEU A 43 -14.48 -15.84 6.62
CA LEU A 43 -15.82 -16.11 7.18
C LEU A 43 -16.85 -15.08 6.71
N ASP A 44 -16.51 -13.79 6.80
CA ASP A 44 -17.40 -12.70 6.42
C ASP A 44 -17.70 -12.71 4.90
N TYR A 45 -16.72 -13.05 4.06
CA TYR A 45 -16.93 -13.21 2.62
C TYR A 45 -17.91 -14.33 2.28
N ILE A 46 -17.76 -15.51 2.92
CA ILE A 46 -18.66 -16.65 2.71
C ILE A 46 -20.09 -16.28 3.15
N CYS A 47 -20.25 -15.65 4.31
CA CYS A 47 -21.55 -15.22 4.81
C CYS A 47 -22.25 -14.21 3.89
N THR A 48 -21.51 -13.32 3.23
CA THR A 48 -22.06 -12.39 2.23
C THR A 48 -22.51 -13.12 0.96
N ILE A 49 -21.74 -14.11 0.47
CA ILE A 49 -22.11 -14.89 -0.73
C ILE A 49 -23.41 -15.69 -0.48
N LEU A 50 -23.53 -16.31 0.70
CA LEU A 50 -24.71 -17.09 1.05
C LEU A 50 -25.99 -16.24 1.18
N ASP A 51 -25.86 -14.92 1.35
CA ASP A 51 -27.00 -13.99 1.45
C ASP A 51 -27.57 -13.56 0.07
N ILE A 52 -26.84 -13.81 -1.03
CA ILE A 52 -27.27 -13.44 -2.39
C ILE A 52 -28.67 -13.97 -2.75
N PRO A 53 -28.99 -15.28 -2.55
CA PRO A 53 -30.28 -15.82 -2.96
C PRO A 53 -31.46 -15.17 -2.22
N SER A 54 -31.28 -14.79 -0.96
CA SER A 54 -32.31 -14.16 -0.13
C SER A 54 -32.74 -12.79 -0.66
N LYS A 55 -31.88 -12.10 -1.42
CA LYS A 55 -32.09 -10.73 -1.90
C LYS A 55 -32.34 -10.61 -3.39
N TRP A 56 -32.41 -11.74 -4.10
CA TRP A 56 -32.58 -11.78 -5.54
C TRP A 56 -33.75 -10.93 -6.06
N ASN A 57 -34.81 -10.81 -5.27
CA ASN A 57 -36.03 -10.09 -5.65
C ASN A 57 -35.94 -8.56 -5.47
N ASN A 58 -34.93 -8.05 -4.75
CA ASN A 58 -34.76 -6.61 -4.52
C ASN A 58 -33.45 -6.14 -5.18
N ILE A 59 -33.59 -5.50 -6.34
CA ILE A 59 -32.47 -5.04 -7.18
C ILE A 59 -31.56 -4.06 -6.42
N GLU A 60 -32.12 -3.15 -5.63
CA GLU A 60 -31.35 -2.16 -4.88
C GLU A 60 -30.48 -2.83 -3.81
N ARG A 61 -31.07 -3.74 -3.02
CA ARG A 61 -30.34 -4.49 -2.00
C ARG A 61 -29.31 -5.45 -2.60
N LEU A 62 -29.63 -6.05 -3.74
CA LEU A 62 -28.72 -6.90 -4.48
C LEU A 62 -27.52 -6.10 -5.01
N ALA A 63 -27.76 -4.92 -5.59
CA ALA A 63 -26.69 -4.04 -6.07
C ALA A 63 -25.73 -3.64 -4.94
N ASN A 64 -26.25 -3.21 -3.79
CA ASN A 64 -25.43 -2.86 -2.63
C ASN A 64 -24.58 -4.06 -2.14
N LEU A 65 -25.18 -5.25 -2.06
CA LEU A 65 -24.46 -6.46 -1.67
C LEU A 65 -23.35 -6.82 -2.67
N LEU A 66 -23.62 -6.70 -3.98
CA LEU A 66 -22.62 -6.97 -5.02
C LEU A 66 -21.46 -5.98 -4.98
N THR A 67 -21.71 -4.69 -4.71
CA THR A 67 -20.65 -3.69 -4.52
C THR A 67 -19.76 -4.06 -3.34
N ILE A 68 -20.35 -4.41 -2.20
CA ILE A 68 -19.60 -4.86 -1.01
C ILE A 68 -18.79 -6.12 -1.32
N LEU A 69 -19.37 -7.08 -2.06
CA LEU A 69 -18.66 -8.29 -2.45
C LEU A 69 -17.48 -8.01 -3.40
N ALA A 70 -17.64 -7.06 -4.32
CA ALA A 70 -16.57 -6.63 -5.21
C ALA A 70 -15.41 -6.01 -4.42
N GLU A 71 -15.69 -5.10 -3.49
CA GLU A 71 -14.68 -4.50 -2.60
C GLU A 71 -13.91 -5.57 -1.81
N LYS A 72 -14.63 -6.50 -1.16
CA LYS A 72 -14.00 -7.62 -0.43
C LYS A 72 -13.12 -8.48 -1.33
N THR A 73 -13.54 -8.71 -2.58
CA THR A 73 -12.77 -9.49 -3.56
C THR A 73 -11.49 -8.77 -3.96
N ILE A 74 -11.54 -7.45 -4.18
CA ILE A 74 -10.37 -6.63 -4.48
C ILE A 74 -9.36 -6.71 -3.34
N THR A 75 -9.80 -6.47 -2.10
CA THR A 75 -8.91 -6.56 -0.93
C THR A 75 -8.28 -7.95 -0.81
N LEU A 76 -9.02 -9.02 -1.13
CA LEU A 76 -8.50 -10.40 -1.05
C LEU A 76 -7.40 -10.62 -2.08
N ILE A 77 -7.64 -10.18 -3.32
CA ILE A 77 -6.67 -10.27 -4.40
C ILE A 77 -5.42 -9.47 -4.05
N GLU A 78 -5.56 -8.23 -3.59
CA GLU A 78 -4.44 -7.39 -3.18
C GLU A 78 -3.62 -8.01 -2.05
N ALA A 79 -4.27 -8.51 -1.00
CA ALA A 79 -3.61 -9.19 0.09
C ALA A 79 -2.80 -10.40 -0.41
N ILE A 80 -3.38 -11.22 -1.28
CA ILE A 80 -2.70 -12.38 -1.88
C ILE A 80 -1.51 -11.95 -2.73
N LEU A 81 -1.70 -10.95 -3.61
CA LEU A 81 -0.62 -10.44 -4.48
C LEU A 81 0.52 -9.84 -3.66
N PHE A 82 0.20 -9.04 -2.66
CA PHE A 82 1.16 -8.41 -1.75
C PHE A 82 2.00 -9.46 -1.00
N LEU A 83 1.34 -10.51 -0.53
CA LEU A 83 1.97 -11.62 0.17
C LEU A 83 2.78 -12.55 -0.74
N LYS A 84 2.37 -12.73 -1.99
CA LYS A 84 3.09 -13.55 -2.98
C LYS A 84 4.38 -12.86 -3.45
N ASN A 85 4.36 -11.53 -3.56
CA ASN A 85 5.46 -10.73 -4.11
C ASN A 85 6.46 -10.23 -3.05
N VAL A 86 6.64 -10.98 -1.96
CA VAL A 86 7.56 -10.64 -0.86
C VAL A 86 9.01 -10.42 -1.33
N LYS A 87 9.48 -11.21 -2.30
CA LYS A 87 10.84 -11.05 -2.84
C LYS A 87 11.01 -9.71 -3.56
N LEU A 88 10.15 -9.45 -4.55
CA LEU A 88 10.14 -8.21 -5.32
C LEU A 88 10.05 -6.99 -4.39
N ARG A 89 9.22 -7.07 -3.35
CA ARG A 89 9.07 -6.00 -2.37
C ARG A 89 10.39 -5.70 -1.64
N ASN A 90 11.13 -6.72 -1.23
CA ASN A 90 12.39 -6.56 -0.52
C ASN A 90 13.48 -6.05 -1.47
N GLU A 91 13.54 -6.53 -2.72
CA GLU A 91 14.45 -6.03 -3.76
C GLU A 91 14.23 -4.53 -4.04
N ILE A 92 12.96 -4.11 -4.13
CA ILE A 92 12.61 -2.69 -4.29
C ILE A 92 13.12 -1.86 -3.10
N LEU A 93 12.94 -2.35 -1.86
CA LEU A 93 13.42 -1.64 -0.67
C LEU A 93 14.94 -1.54 -0.62
N GLU A 94 15.66 -2.59 -1.01
CA GLU A 94 17.13 -2.59 -1.10
C GLU A 94 17.62 -1.61 -2.17
N THR A 95 16.91 -1.50 -3.30
CA THR A 95 17.23 -0.54 -4.38
C THR A 95 17.16 0.91 -3.88
N PHE A 96 16.24 1.21 -2.96
CA PHE A 96 16.14 2.55 -2.37
C PHE A 96 17.23 2.88 -1.35
N ASP A 97 17.96 1.88 -0.83
CA ASP A 97 19.07 2.11 0.12
C ASP A 97 20.44 2.28 -0.57
N LEU A 98 20.48 2.22 -1.91
CA LEU A 98 21.70 2.45 -2.68
C LEU A 98 22.25 3.87 -2.45
N ASP A 99 23.54 3.96 -2.17
CA ASP A 99 24.21 5.22 -1.80
C ASP A 99 24.11 6.30 -2.88
N MET A 100 24.06 5.92 -4.15
CA MET A 100 23.91 6.85 -5.28
C MET A 100 22.57 7.62 -5.25
N MET A 101 21.57 7.05 -4.59
CA MET A 101 20.21 7.56 -4.49
C MET A 101 19.95 8.34 -3.19
N LYS A 102 20.95 8.44 -2.30
CA LYS A 102 20.86 9.24 -1.07
C LYS A 102 21.09 10.72 -1.41
N PRO A 103 20.29 11.66 -0.86
CA PRO A 103 20.52 13.09 -1.06
C PRO A 103 21.79 13.52 -0.34
N MET A 104 22.75 14.07 -1.09
CA MET A 104 24.06 14.48 -0.57
C MET A 104 24.05 15.96 -0.14
N ASN A 105 23.30 16.80 -0.86
CA ASN A 105 23.23 18.24 -0.64
C ASN A 105 21.96 18.67 0.11
N GLU A 106 22.03 19.79 0.83
CA GLU A 106 20.89 20.33 1.59
C GLU A 106 19.69 20.67 0.68
N ARG A 107 19.95 21.19 -0.53
CA ARG A 107 18.92 21.44 -1.54
C ARG A 107 18.25 20.15 -2.04
N GLN A 108 19.04 19.11 -2.31
CA GLN A 108 18.52 17.80 -2.72
C GLN A 108 17.64 17.20 -1.62
N ARG A 109 18.04 17.36 -0.35
CA ARG A 109 17.23 16.93 0.81
C ARG A 109 15.90 17.70 0.88
N ILE A 110 15.88 19.00 0.59
CA ILE A 110 14.65 19.80 0.60
C ILE A 110 13.67 19.31 -0.48
N ILE A 111 14.15 19.05 -1.70
CA ILE A 111 13.31 18.56 -2.82
C ILE A 111 12.63 17.24 -2.43
N VAL A 112 13.42 16.25 -2.01
CA VAL A 112 12.91 14.93 -1.61
C VAL A 112 11.96 15.05 -0.41
N ASN A 113 12.32 15.86 0.60
CA ASN A 113 11.50 16.03 1.79
C ASN A 113 10.15 16.71 1.51
N ASN A 114 10.08 17.64 0.55
CA ASN A 114 8.83 18.28 0.19
C ASN A 114 7.86 17.31 -0.48
N SER A 115 8.33 16.50 -1.45
CA SER A 115 7.51 15.48 -2.10
C SER A 115 7.02 14.42 -1.10
N LEU A 116 7.89 13.97 -0.21
CA LEU A 116 7.53 13.00 0.83
C LEU A 116 6.59 13.58 1.90
N LYS A 117 6.74 14.86 2.28
CA LYS A 117 5.80 15.54 3.17
C LYS A 117 4.41 15.61 2.57
N MET A 118 4.30 15.96 1.29
CA MET A 118 3.02 16.00 0.58
C MET A 118 2.35 14.61 0.59
N PHE A 119 3.12 13.56 0.29
CA PHE A 119 2.63 12.17 0.40
C PHE A 119 2.13 11.85 1.82
N THR A 120 2.93 12.11 2.86
CA THR A 120 2.50 11.81 4.24
C THR A 120 1.26 12.57 4.66
N TYR A 121 1.08 13.79 4.18
CA TYR A 121 -0.12 14.57 4.43
C TYR A 121 -1.35 13.91 3.78
N ILE A 122 -1.25 13.55 2.49
CA ILE A 122 -2.33 12.88 1.76
C ILE A 122 -2.67 11.53 2.42
N ALA A 123 -1.66 10.72 2.74
CA ALA A 123 -1.85 9.43 3.41
C ALA A 123 -2.52 9.61 4.79
N SER A 124 -2.14 10.64 5.56
CA SER A 124 -2.75 10.94 6.86
C SER A 124 -4.21 11.38 6.74
N VAL A 125 -4.54 12.18 5.72
CA VAL A 125 -5.92 12.59 5.45
C VAL A 125 -6.76 11.37 5.06
N TYR A 126 -6.23 10.52 4.15
CA TYR A 126 -6.93 9.30 3.72
C TYR A 126 -7.19 8.35 4.90
N PHE A 127 -6.18 8.09 5.72
CA PHE A 127 -6.31 7.30 6.95
C PHE A 127 -7.37 7.86 7.92
N SER A 128 -7.42 9.20 8.05
CA SER A 128 -8.40 9.87 8.92
C SER A 128 -9.83 9.70 8.40
N CYS A 129 -10.04 9.86 7.09
CA CYS A 129 -11.34 9.63 6.45
C CYS A 129 -11.81 8.18 6.65
N CYS A 130 -10.95 7.20 6.40
CA CYS A 130 -11.24 5.78 6.64
C CYS A 130 -11.61 5.50 8.10
N SER A 131 -10.86 6.08 9.04
CA SER A 131 -11.11 5.92 10.48
C SER A 131 -12.47 6.49 10.89
N ILE A 132 -12.84 7.66 10.36
CA ILE A 132 -14.15 8.28 10.60
C ILE A 132 -15.27 7.38 10.07
N THR A 133 -15.12 6.82 8.85
CA THR A 133 -16.10 5.87 8.29
C THR A 133 -16.29 4.66 9.20
N CYS A 134 -15.18 4.07 9.71
CA CYS A 134 -15.26 2.96 10.64
C CYS A 134 -15.99 3.33 11.93
N ILE A 135 -15.70 4.49 12.52
CA ILE A 135 -16.40 4.99 13.72
C ILE A 135 -17.89 5.16 13.44
N CYS A 136 -18.26 5.73 12.29
CA CYS A 136 -19.66 5.85 11.88
C CYS A 136 -20.34 4.48 11.78
N LEU A 137 -19.66 3.46 11.25
CA LEU A 137 -20.20 2.09 11.20
C LEU A 137 -20.53 1.54 12.59
N PHE A 138 -19.65 1.74 13.58
CA PHE A 138 -19.91 1.35 14.99
C PHE A 138 -21.08 2.12 15.62
N LEU A 139 -21.33 3.36 15.19
CA LEU A 139 -22.39 4.22 15.72
C LEU A 139 -23.75 4.03 15.04
N LEU A 140 -23.81 3.32 13.90
CA LEU A 140 -25.04 3.05 13.15
C LEU A 140 -26.26 2.63 14.00
N PRO A 141 -26.17 1.65 14.93
CA PRO A 141 -27.33 1.19 15.70
C PRO A 141 -27.86 2.29 16.65
N ILE A 142 -26.98 3.16 17.14
CA ILE A 142 -27.36 4.28 18.02
C ILE A 142 -28.13 5.33 17.21
N VAL A 143 -27.66 5.61 15.99
CA VAL A 143 -28.26 6.61 15.09
C VAL A 143 -29.61 6.13 14.56
N LYS A 144 -29.68 4.89 14.05
CA LYS A 144 -30.90 4.33 13.47
C LYS A 144 -31.94 3.91 14.51
N ARG A 145 -31.53 3.67 15.78
CA ARG A 145 -32.39 3.15 16.87
C ARG A 145 -33.07 1.81 16.53
N GLU A 146 -32.54 1.07 15.57
CA GLU A 146 -33.05 -0.20 15.09
C GLU A 146 -31.97 -1.27 15.26
N ARG A 147 -32.39 -2.51 15.59
CA ARG A 147 -31.49 -3.66 15.68
C ARG A 147 -31.24 -4.23 14.27
N GLU A 148 -30.45 -3.49 13.50
CA GLU A 148 -29.96 -3.90 12.19
C GLU A 148 -28.46 -4.18 12.24
N PHE A 149 -28.02 -5.15 11.45
CA PHE A 149 -26.59 -5.38 11.23
C PHE A 149 -26.02 -4.31 10.29
N PRO A 150 -24.76 -3.91 10.45
CA PRO A 150 -24.10 -2.94 9.57
C PRO A 150 -23.97 -3.48 8.16
N PHE A 151 -23.75 -4.80 8.04
CA PHE A 151 -23.72 -5.51 6.78
C PHE A 151 -24.70 -6.66 6.82
N ASP A 152 -25.52 -6.76 5.80
CA ASP A 152 -26.38 -7.90 5.65
C ASP A 152 -25.55 -9.15 5.32
N ALA A 153 -25.80 -10.22 6.07
CA ALA A 153 -25.11 -11.48 5.94
C ALA A 153 -26.02 -12.62 6.39
N TRP A 154 -25.86 -13.80 5.80
CA TRP A 154 -26.65 -14.95 6.16
C TRP A 154 -26.00 -15.72 7.31
N TYR A 155 -26.80 -16.05 8.33
CA TYR A 155 -26.39 -16.85 9.48
C TYR A 155 -27.30 -18.07 9.65
N PRO A 156 -26.76 -19.28 9.90
CA PRO A 156 -27.55 -20.50 10.06
C PRO A 156 -28.31 -20.61 11.40
N PHE A 157 -28.30 -19.55 12.22
CA PHE A 157 -28.92 -19.49 13.55
C PHE A 157 -29.63 -18.14 13.75
N SER A 158 -30.41 -18.00 14.83
CA SER A 158 -31.15 -16.76 15.11
C SER A 158 -30.22 -15.62 15.57
N ALA A 159 -29.58 -14.95 14.60
CA ALA A 159 -28.62 -13.87 14.82
C ALA A 159 -29.22 -12.65 15.55
N TYR A 160 -30.54 -12.43 15.45
CA TYR A 160 -31.22 -11.26 16.04
C TYR A 160 -31.54 -11.41 17.54
N LYS A 161 -31.29 -12.58 18.15
CA LYS A 161 -31.51 -12.78 19.59
C LYS A 161 -30.25 -12.44 20.39
N SER A 162 -30.40 -11.74 21.50
CA SER A 162 -29.30 -11.53 22.43
C SER A 162 -28.87 -12.86 23.07
N PRO A 163 -27.56 -13.15 23.26
CA PRO A 163 -26.39 -12.28 23.07
C PRO A 163 -25.76 -12.33 21.66
N TRP A 164 -26.32 -13.13 20.75
CA TRP A 164 -25.74 -13.36 19.42
C TRP A 164 -25.71 -12.10 18.56
N PHE A 165 -26.76 -11.27 18.67
CA PHE A 165 -26.82 -10.00 17.95
C PHE A 165 -25.61 -9.11 18.29
N GLU A 166 -25.35 -8.91 19.58
CA GLU A 166 -24.27 -8.04 20.03
C GLU A 166 -22.89 -8.59 19.62
N LEU A 167 -22.70 -9.91 19.68
CA LEU A 167 -21.45 -10.58 19.26
C LEU A 167 -21.21 -10.49 17.75
N ILE A 168 -22.24 -10.77 16.95
CA ILE A 168 -22.13 -10.70 15.48
C ILE A 168 -21.90 -9.26 15.04
N TYR A 169 -22.64 -8.32 15.63
CA TYR A 169 -22.48 -6.90 15.33
C TYR A 169 -21.03 -6.45 15.59
N ALA A 170 -20.47 -6.77 16.76
CA ALA A 170 -19.08 -6.46 17.07
C ALA A 170 -18.10 -7.15 16.10
N HIS A 171 -18.35 -8.42 15.76
CA HIS A 171 -17.52 -9.14 14.80
C HIS A 171 -17.55 -8.50 13.41
N GLN A 172 -18.73 -8.14 12.89
CA GLN A 172 -18.86 -7.48 11.58
C GLN A 172 -18.18 -6.11 11.55
N CYS A 173 -18.32 -5.31 12.62
CA CYS A 173 -17.61 -4.02 12.69
C CYS A 173 -16.09 -4.21 12.73
N LEU A 174 -15.59 -5.19 13.51
CA LEU A 174 -14.16 -5.50 13.55
C LEU A 174 -13.64 -6.05 12.21
N ALA A 175 -14.40 -6.94 11.57
CA ALA A 175 -14.08 -7.50 10.27
C ALA A 175 -14.04 -6.41 9.18
N ALA A 176 -15.04 -5.54 9.14
CA ALA A 176 -15.07 -4.42 8.20
C ALA A 176 -13.91 -3.46 8.44
N THR A 177 -13.66 -3.10 9.70
CA THR A 177 -12.52 -2.25 10.09
C THR A 177 -11.20 -2.87 9.65
N TRP A 178 -11.02 -4.16 9.90
CA TRP A 178 -9.83 -4.92 9.51
C TRP A 178 -9.62 -4.93 7.99
N ASN A 179 -10.66 -5.30 7.23
CA ASN A 179 -10.60 -5.33 5.76
C ASN A 179 -10.23 -3.95 5.20
N HIS A 180 -10.85 -2.89 5.73
CA HIS A 180 -10.60 -1.52 5.27
C HIS A 180 -9.17 -1.08 5.58
N PHE A 181 -8.65 -1.36 6.77
CA PHE A 181 -7.25 -1.07 7.10
C PHE A 181 -6.27 -1.93 6.28
N ALA A 182 -6.60 -3.18 5.99
CA ALA A 182 -5.78 -4.05 5.16
C ALA A 182 -5.65 -3.54 3.73
N HIS A 183 -6.76 -3.14 3.12
CA HIS A 183 -6.77 -2.47 1.83
C HIS A 183 -5.92 -1.19 1.88
N LEU A 184 -6.24 -0.30 2.84
CA LEU A 184 -5.56 0.98 3.02
C LEU A 184 -4.05 0.85 3.19
N ALA A 185 -3.59 -0.13 3.97
CA ALA A 185 -2.17 -0.32 4.24
C ALA A 185 -1.39 -0.73 2.99
N VAL A 186 -1.98 -1.57 2.12
CA VAL A 186 -1.38 -1.94 0.83
C VAL A 186 -1.37 -0.73 -0.10
N GLU A 187 -2.47 0.02 -0.18
CA GLU A 187 -2.55 1.22 -1.03
C GLU A 187 -1.54 2.31 -0.62
N ILE A 188 -1.49 2.66 0.68
CA ILE A 188 -0.54 3.65 1.21
C ILE A 188 0.89 3.20 0.96
N TYR A 189 1.20 1.92 1.16
CA TYR A 189 2.53 1.40 0.90
C TYR A 189 2.91 1.54 -0.58
N CYS A 190 2.05 1.11 -1.50
CA CYS A 190 2.27 1.26 -2.95
C CYS A 190 2.42 2.74 -3.34
N ALA A 191 1.58 3.62 -2.80
CA ALA A 191 1.68 5.06 -3.00
C ALA A 191 2.99 5.64 -2.45
N GLY A 192 3.47 5.15 -1.31
CA GLY A 192 4.75 5.53 -0.71
C GLY A 192 5.95 5.10 -1.56
N LEU A 193 5.90 3.91 -2.16
CA LEU A 193 6.89 3.47 -3.14
C LEU A 193 6.89 4.40 -4.36
N MET A 194 5.72 4.70 -4.93
CA MET A 194 5.59 5.60 -6.08
C MET A 194 6.09 7.02 -5.76
N ALA A 195 5.75 7.55 -4.59
CA ALA A 195 6.23 8.86 -4.12
C ALA A 195 7.76 8.88 -3.96
N THR A 196 8.34 7.78 -3.46
CA THR A 196 9.79 7.62 -3.33
C THR A 196 10.45 7.59 -4.71
N ILE A 197 9.92 6.80 -5.67
CA ILE A 197 10.41 6.76 -7.05
C ILE A 197 10.33 8.14 -7.70
N GLY A 198 9.19 8.83 -7.60
CA GLY A 198 9.02 10.19 -8.13
C GLY A 198 10.06 11.16 -7.56
N SER A 199 10.29 11.12 -6.24
CA SER A 199 11.30 11.96 -5.60
C SER A 199 12.73 11.65 -6.06
N GLN A 200 13.02 10.40 -6.42
CA GLN A 200 14.31 10.02 -6.98
C GLN A 200 14.47 10.46 -8.43
N CYS A 201 13.41 10.42 -9.24
CA CYS A 201 13.40 10.99 -10.58
C CYS A 201 13.69 12.51 -10.53
N ASP A 202 13.03 13.24 -9.62
CA ASP A 202 13.26 14.67 -9.42
C ASP A 202 14.72 14.97 -9.01
N LEU A 203 15.26 14.15 -8.09
CA LEU A 203 16.66 14.24 -7.66
C LEU A 203 17.62 13.98 -8.82
N LEU A 204 17.33 12.98 -9.65
CA LEU A 204 18.15 12.66 -10.81
C LEU A 204 18.13 13.80 -11.83
N SER A 205 16.95 14.34 -12.15
CA SER A 205 16.84 15.52 -13.01
C SER A 205 17.63 16.70 -12.47
N TYR A 206 17.60 16.93 -11.15
CA TYR A 206 18.40 17.97 -10.50
C TYR A 206 19.91 17.75 -10.66
N LYS A 207 20.40 16.52 -10.47
CA LYS A 207 21.83 16.19 -10.62
C LYS A 207 22.31 16.39 -12.07
N VAL A 208 21.52 15.93 -13.04
CA VAL A 208 21.82 16.05 -14.48
C VAL A 208 21.88 17.52 -14.90
N ILE A 209 20.91 18.34 -14.48
CA ILE A 209 20.87 19.77 -14.84
C ILE A 209 22.04 20.56 -14.23
N ASN A 210 22.48 20.20 -13.02
CA ASN A 210 23.53 20.94 -12.31
C ASN A 210 24.94 20.35 -12.51
N GLY A 211 25.08 19.22 -13.23
CA GLY A 211 26.37 18.56 -13.48
C GLY A 211 27.04 18.00 -12.22
N GLU A 212 26.33 17.80 -11.11
CA GLU A 212 26.89 17.36 -9.83
C GLU A 212 27.28 15.87 -9.87
N GLY A 213 28.59 15.56 -9.80
CA GLY A 213 29.16 14.20 -9.83
C GLY A 213 30.16 13.90 -10.97
N VAL A 214 30.61 14.92 -11.71
CA VAL A 214 31.66 14.79 -12.74
C VAL A 214 32.99 15.16 -12.10
N ASP A 215 33.89 14.20 -11.96
CA ASP A 215 35.31 14.53 -11.89
C ASP A 215 35.76 14.89 -13.30
N GLU A 216 36.48 16.01 -13.46
CA GLU A 216 37.02 16.48 -14.75
C GLU A 216 37.90 15.43 -15.47
N THR A 217 38.26 14.34 -14.78
CA THR A 217 39.03 13.20 -15.30
C THR A 217 38.23 12.21 -16.14
N ASP A 218 36.90 12.27 -16.15
CA ASP A 218 36.03 11.36 -16.93
C ASP A 218 35.75 11.83 -18.37
N PHE A 219 36.26 13.00 -18.77
CA PHE A 219 36.12 13.50 -20.14
C PHE A 219 37.26 12.98 -21.03
N GLU A 220 36.95 12.11 -21.99
CA GLU A 220 37.81 11.94 -23.16
C GLU A 220 37.73 13.21 -24.02
N GLU A 221 38.89 13.74 -24.45
CA GLU A 221 39.01 15.03 -25.18
C GLU A 221 38.12 15.14 -26.43
N ASP A 222 37.64 14.02 -26.97
CA ASP A 222 36.82 13.97 -28.19
C ASP A 222 35.35 14.39 -27.98
N ASP A 223 34.78 14.25 -26.78
CA ASP A 223 33.36 14.55 -26.51
C ASP A 223 33.06 16.06 -26.38
N ILE A 224 34.10 16.87 -26.12
CA ILE A 224 33.97 18.33 -25.94
C ILE A 224 33.92 19.06 -27.30
N SER A 225 34.43 18.44 -28.36
CA SER A 225 34.61 19.10 -29.66
C SER A 225 33.36 19.18 -30.54
N SER A 226 32.31 18.38 -30.25
CA SER A 226 31.27 18.09 -31.25
C SER A 226 29.86 18.64 -30.93
N ASN A 227 29.62 19.30 -29.79
CA ASN A 227 28.29 19.84 -29.50
C ASN A 227 28.29 21.21 -28.79
N ASP A 228 27.48 22.12 -29.34
CA ASP A 228 27.27 23.53 -28.94
C ASP A 228 26.52 23.69 -27.59
N GLY A 229 26.94 22.92 -26.59
CA GLY A 229 26.34 22.95 -25.25
C GLY A 229 27.01 21.93 -24.36
N THR A 230 28.07 22.34 -23.67
CA THR A 230 28.77 21.57 -22.63
C THR A 230 27.80 20.91 -21.64
N ALA A 231 26.69 21.57 -21.29
CA ALA A 231 25.64 21.00 -20.43
C ALA A 231 24.90 19.80 -21.05
N THR A 232 24.68 19.81 -22.36
CA THR A 232 23.98 18.73 -23.09
C THR A 232 24.87 17.51 -23.25
N ALA A 233 26.16 17.71 -23.52
CA ALA A 233 27.15 16.64 -23.59
C ALA A 233 27.32 15.95 -22.22
N ILE A 234 27.43 16.74 -21.14
CA ILE A 234 27.50 16.23 -19.77
C ILE A 234 26.25 15.43 -19.42
N SER A 235 25.06 15.98 -19.71
CA SER A 235 23.78 15.30 -19.44
C SER A 235 23.66 13.95 -20.16
N TYR A 236 24.20 13.85 -21.39
CA TYR A 236 24.19 12.62 -22.18
C TYR A 236 25.10 11.54 -21.59
N VAL A 237 26.33 11.90 -21.19
CA VAL A 237 27.29 10.97 -20.55
C VAL A 237 26.72 10.44 -19.24
N TYR A 238 26.09 11.29 -18.43
CA TYR A 238 25.38 10.85 -17.21
C TYR A 238 24.25 9.88 -17.50
N PHE A 239 23.37 10.22 -18.44
CA PHE A 239 22.23 9.39 -18.78
C PHE A 239 22.70 8.00 -19.26
N LYS A 240 23.78 7.95 -20.06
CA LYS A 240 24.40 6.71 -20.50
C LYS A 240 24.94 5.86 -19.33
N LYS A 241 25.70 6.46 -18.41
CA LYS A 241 26.26 5.77 -17.22
C LYS A 241 25.16 5.19 -16.31
N ILE A 242 24.04 5.91 -16.17
CA ILE A 242 22.88 5.46 -15.37
C ILE A 242 22.12 4.34 -16.07
N VAL A 243 21.92 4.43 -17.39
CA VAL A 243 21.27 3.38 -18.18
C VAL A 243 22.11 2.10 -18.16
N GLU A 244 23.44 2.22 -18.29
CA GLU A 244 24.36 1.08 -18.21
C GLU A 244 24.32 0.42 -16.83
N HIS A 245 24.34 1.21 -15.74
CA HIS A 245 24.21 0.68 -14.38
C HIS A 245 22.85 0.00 -14.13
N HIS A 246 21.74 0.56 -14.63
CA HIS A 246 20.43 -0.09 -14.54
C HIS A 246 20.32 -1.35 -15.39
N GLN A 247 21.01 -1.42 -16.54
CA GLN A 247 21.07 -2.62 -17.36
C GLN A 247 21.88 -3.74 -16.71
N GLU A 248 22.91 -3.42 -15.91
CA GLU A 248 23.63 -4.41 -15.10
C GLU A 248 22.79 -4.99 -13.97
N ILE A 249 21.92 -4.20 -13.35
CA ILE A 249 20.99 -4.67 -12.30
C ILE A 249 19.92 -5.62 -12.87
N LEU A 250 19.57 -5.47 -14.14
CA LEU A 250 18.55 -6.29 -14.81
C LEU A 250 19.09 -7.60 -15.43
N ARG A 251 20.40 -7.86 -15.37
CA ARG A 251 21.04 -9.10 -15.82
C ARG A 251 21.26 -10.08 -14.68
#